data_AF-A0A1Z9Q5D3-F1
#
_entry.id   AF-A0A1Z9Q5D3-F1
#
_cell.length_a   1.000
_cell.length_b   1.000
_cell.length_c   1.000
_cell.angle_alpha   90.00
_cell.angle_beta   90.00
_cell.angle_gamma   90.00
#
_symmetry.space_group_name_H-M   'P 1'
#
loop_
_entity.id
_entity.type
_entity.pdbx_description
1 polymer ?
#
loop_
_entity_poly.entity_id
_entity_poly.type
_entity_poly.pdbx_seq_one_letter_code
_entity_poly.pdbx_strand_id
1 'polypeptide(L)'
;MLSVDVRTNIKEVTKDLYNFEKVQIPYATSFAINDTLFGTSKKGTRGRMGGLANELKRQMKQKLDRPKTTTLNNMWWFTYSTYKKSKPSNYLRGVLFIKKDFSFMGFQIDGGTRIAKTRDAVPFKNRPLMDAHGNIKGKRKLVKNKKQFIATIKGISGVWERIDNGGVKLLIGFEKVMTYDNPQFDFYGASAVFIAKNFNEKLAKSMSFALKMKKKR
;
A
#
# COMPACT_ATOMS: atom_id res chain seq x y z
N MET A 1 -5.81 -5.54 3.03
CA MET A 1 -6.36 -4.39 3.80
C MET A 1 -5.88 -4.54 5.23
N LEU A 2 -5.30 -3.51 5.86
CA LEU A 2 -4.93 -3.58 7.28
C LEU A 2 -5.79 -2.61 8.09
N SER A 3 -6.43 -3.12 9.13
CA SER A 3 -7.10 -2.27 10.12
C SER A 3 -6.42 -2.37 11.46
N VAL A 4 -6.14 -1.22 12.07
CA VAL A 4 -5.82 -1.12 13.48
C VAL A 4 -7.13 -0.85 14.20
N ASP A 5 -7.59 -1.87 14.90
CA ASP A 5 -8.85 -1.86 15.64
C ASP A 5 -8.51 -2.11 17.10
N VAL A 6 -8.78 -1.10 17.93
CA VAL A 6 -8.68 -1.25 19.38
C VAL A 6 -10.03 -1.79 19.86
N ARG A 7 -10.22 -3.11 19.71
CA ARG A 7 -11.38 -3.83 20.26
C ARG A 7 -11.28 -3.81 21.77
N THR A 8 -11.77 -2.75 22.37
CA THR A 8 -11.77 -2.60 23.82
C THR A 8 -13.20 -2.50 24.29
N ASN A 9 -13.49 -3.14 25.41
CA ASN A 9 -14.75 -2.98 26.10
C ASN A 9 -14.77 -1.64 26.82
N ILE A 10 -14.70 -0.55 26.06
CA ILE A 10 -14.56 0.80 26.59
C ILE A 10 -15.73 1.14 27.47
N LYS A 11 -16.93 0.64 27.16
CA LYS A 11 -18.10 0.84 28.00
C LYS A 11 -17.90 0.28 29.40
N GLU A 12 -17.32 -0.91 29.54
CA GLU A 12 -16.99 -1.49 30.85
C GLU A 12 -15.78 -0.82 31.49
N VAL A 13 -14.66 -0.68 30.77
CA VAL A 13 -13.41 -0.11 31.29
C VAL A 13 -13.58 1.35 31.72
N THR A 14 -14.50 2.09 31.10
CA THR A 14 -14.77 3.48 31.46
C THR A 14 -15.97 3.66 32.37
N LYS A 15 -16.67 2.60 32.81
CA LYS A 15 -17.92 2.70 33.57
C LYS A 15 -17.75 3.47 34.88
N ASP A 16 -16.67 3.16 35.61
CA ASP A 16 -16.37 3.74 36.92
C ASP A 16 -15.49 4.99 36.84
N LEU A 17 -15.13 5.40 35.61
CA LEU A 17 -14.37 6.61 35.39
C LEU A 17 -15.25 7.86 35.50
N TYR A 18 -14.62 8.99 35.81
CA TYR A 18 -15.31 10.26 35.85
C TYR A 18 -15.84 10.65 34.46
N ASN A 19 -16.91 11.45 34.42
CA ASN A 19 -17.55 11.88 33.16
C ASN A 19 -16.58 12.51 32.15
N PHE A 20 -15.50 13.13 32.63
CA PHE A 20 -14.46 13.69 31.76
C PHE A 20 -13.56 12.61 31.15
N GLU A 21 -13.15 11.61 31.92
CA GLU A 21 -12.27 10.51 31.46
C GLU A 21 -12.97 9.63 30.43
N LYS A 22 -14.27 9.40 30.64
CA LYS A 22 -15.20 8.76 29.68
C LYS A 22 -15.19 9.43 28.30
N VAL A 23 -14.80 10.71 28.21
CA VAL A 23 -14.70 11.46 26.95
C VAL A 23 -13.25 11.53 26.47
N GLN A 24 -12.31 11.82 27.38
CA GLN A 24 -10.91 12.05 27.01
C GLN A 24 -10.17 10.78 26.62
N ILE A 25 -10.44 9.63 27.24
CA ILE A 25 -9.76 8.37 26.92
C ILE A 25 -10.08 7.89 25.49
N PRO A 26 -11.37 7.79 25.07
CA PRO A 26 -11.68 7.44 23.69
C PRO A 26 -11.18 8.47 22.67
N TYR A 27 -11.22 9.76 23.03
CA TYR A 27 -10.68 10.82 22.19
C TYR A 27 -9.17 10.67 21.98
N ALA A 28 -8.39 10.54 23.07
CA ALA A 28 -6.96 10.29 23.02
C ALA A 28 -6.62 9.02 22.23
N THR A 29 -7.41 7.96 22.41
CA THR A 29 -7.24 6.69 21.68
C THR A 29 -7.41 6.89 20.18
N SER A 30 -8.42 7.66 19.74
CA SER A 30 -8.59 7.99 18.32
C SER A 30 -7.39 8.72 17.73
N PHE A 31 -6.86 9.69 18.50
CA PHE A 31 -5.66 10.43 18.09
C PHE A 31 -4.44 9.52 18.00
N ALA A 32 -4.24 8.64 18.97
CA ALA A 32 -3.15 7.68 18.98
C ALA A 32 -3.20 6.70 17.79
N ILE A 33 -4.39 6.20 17.43
CA ILE A 33 -4.60 5.36 16.24
C ILE A 33 -4.20 6.11 14.98
N ASN A 34 -4.73 7.32 14.80
CA ASN A 34 -4.43 8.14 13.62
C ASN A 34 -2.95 8.50 13.53
N ASP A 35 -2.33 8.89 14.64
CA ASP A 35 -0.90 9.20 14.71
C ASP A 35 -0.04 7.95 14.44
N THR A 36 -0.46 6.78 14.91
CA THR A 36 0.24 5.51 14.64
C THR A 36 0.23 5.19 13.15
N LEU A 37 -0.93 5.30 12.51
CA LEU A 37 -1.08 4.96 11.10
C LEU A 37 -0.47 5.99 10.16
N PHE A 38 -0.65 7.28 10.45
CA PHE A 38 -0.39 8.37 9.50
C PHE A 38 0.64 9.40 9.98
N GLY A 39 1.05 9.34 11.25
CA GLY A 39 1.93 10.32 11.87
C GLY A 39 1.23 11.61 12.26
N THR A 40 1.96 12.45 13.01
CA THR A 40 1.42 13.64 13.63
C THR A 40 1.50 14.77 12.61
N SER A 41 0.38 15.08 11.96
CA SER A 41 0.25 16.30 11.18
C SER A 41 0.26 17.47 12.16
N LYS A 42 1.35 18.26 12.19
CA LYS A 42 1.30 19.60 12.80
C LYS A 42 0.13 20.35 12.13
N LYS A 43 -0.96 20.56 12.87
CA LYS A 43 -2.13 21.36 12.45
C LYS A 43 -2.62 21.09 11.02
N GLY A 44 -3.47 20.08 10.84
CA GLY A 44 -4.40 20.03 9.70
C GLY A 44 -3.78 19.90 8.29
N THR A 45 -2.49 19.64 8.16
CA THR A 45 -1.87 19.42 6.84
C THR A 45 -2.17 17.98 6.38
N ARG A 46 -3.12 17.85 5.46
CA ARG A 46 -3.56 16.61 4.78
C ARG A 46 -2.49 15.98 3.85
N GLY A 47 -1.20 16.20 4.09
CA GLY A 47 -0.18 16.08 3.02
C GLY A 47 1.10 15.31 3.31
N ARG A 48 1.42 14.94 4.55
CA ARG A 48 2.66 14.18 4.85
C ARG A 48 2.31 12.80 5.41
N MET A 49 2.54 11.76 4.61
CA MET A 49 2.59 10.38 5.09
C MET A 49 3.69 10.29 6.16
N GLY A 50 3.30 10.25 7.43
CA GLY A 50 4.13 9.79 8.54
C GLY A 50 3.66 8.42 9.03
N GLY A 51 4.11 8.01 10.21
CA GLY A 51 3.64 6.78 10.87
C GLY A 51 3.90 5.51 10.05
N LEU A 52 2.99 4.56 10.16
CA LEU A 52 3.07 3.26 9.50
C LEU A 52 3.21 3.38 7.98
N ALA A 53 2.46 4.29 7.34
CA ALA A 53 2.49 4.45 5.90
C ALA A 53 3.89 4.85 5.37
N ASN A 54 4.64 5.66 6.12
CA ASN A 54 6.00 6.02 5.76
C ASN A 54 7.01 4.89 6.00
N GLU A 55 6.82 4.12 7.07
CA GLU A 55 7.67 2.95 7.34
C GLU A 55 7.49 1.87 6.26
N LEU A 56 6.25 1.57 5.88
CA LEU A 56 5.97 0.65 4.79
C LEU A 56 6.58 1.15 3.49
N LYS A 57 6.43 2.44 3.15
CA LYS A 57 7.11 3.05 2.01
C LYS A 57 8.63 2.87 2.05
N ARG A 58 9.26 3.03 3.23
CA ARG A 58 10.71 2.84 3.41
C ARG A 58 11.10 1.38 3.13
N GLN A 59 10.37 0.42 3.68
CA GLN A 59 10.64 -1.00 3.46
C GLN A 59 10.41 -1.42 2.00
N MET A 60 9.37 -0.90 1.35
CA MET A 60 9.09 -1.17 -0.06
C MET A 60 10.21 -0.68 -0.97
N LYS A 61 10.85 0.45 -0.68
CA LYS A 61 12.03 0.91 -1.41
C LYS A 61 13.22 -0.05 -1.32
N GLN A 62 13.33 -0.79 -0.21
CA GLN A 62 14.43 -1.72 0.05
C GLN A 62 14.15 -3.11 -0.52
N LYS A 63 12.89 -3.56 -0.45
CA LYS A 63 12.49 -4.93 -0.78
C LYS A 63 11.98 -5.11 -2.21
N LEU A 64 11.38 -4.08 -2.81
CA LEU A 64 10.89 -4.18 -4.18
C LEU A 64 11.99 -3.85 -5.18
N ASP A 65 12.00 -4.56 -6.30
CA ASP A 65 12.87 -4.20 -7.43
C ASP A 65 12.39 -2.92 -8.10
N ARG A 66 13.23 -1.88 -8.04
CA ARG A 66 13.08 -0.59 -8.73
C ARG A 66 11.65 0.01 -8.70
N PRO A 67 11.01 0.15 -7.53
CA PRO A 67 9.62 0.62 -7.45
C PRO A 67 9.47 2.04 -7.97
N LYS A 68 8.38 2.31 -8.70
CA LYS A 68 8.04 3.68 -9.14
C LYS A 68 7.71 4.56 -7.94
N THR A 69 8.16 5.81 -7.98
CA THR A 69 7.82 6.83 -6.97
C THR A 69 6.31 7.02 -6.85
N THR A 70 5.57 6.98 -7.97
CA THR A 70 4.10 7.06 -7.98
C THR A 70 3.47 5.91 -7.22
N THR A 71 3.97 4.68 -7.41
CA THR A 71 3.53 3.50 -6.66
C THR A 71 3.71 3.73 -5.17
N LEU A 72 4.93 4.11 -4.75
CA LEU A 72 5.26 4.34 -3.34
C LEU A 72 4.45 5.47 -2.67
N ASN A 73 4.13 6.54 -3.40
CA ASN A 73 3.47 7.71 -2.84
C ASN A 73 1.93 7.64 -2.91
N ASN A 74 1.38 7.09 -4.00
CA ASN A 74 -0.05 7.24 -4.29
C ASN A 74 -0.86 5.99 -3.99
N MET A 75 -0.23 4.85 -3.68
CA MET A 75 -0.96 3.60 -3.42
C MET A 75 -1.79 3.62 -2.15
N TRP A 76 -1.42 4.46 -1.19
CA TRP A 76 -2.00 4.46 0.14
C TRP A 76 -3.32 5.23 0.18
N TRP A 77 -4.32 4.65 0.83
CA TRP A 77 -5.52 5.32 1.29
C TRP A 77 -5.79 4.97 2.73
N PHE A 78 -6.52 5.85 3.41
CA PHE A 78 -6.81 5.67 4.81
C PHE A 78 -8.20 6.12 5.23
N THR A 79 -8.66 5.53 6.33
CA THR A 79 -9.78 6.03 7.11
C THR A 79 -9.29 6.43 8.50
N TYR A 80 -9.72 7.59 8.96
CA TYR A 80 -9.40 8.07 10.30
C TYR A 80 -10.28 7.42 11.35
N SER A 81 -9.67 7.07 12.48
CA SER A 81 -10.36 6.87 13.73
C SER A 81 -10.96 8.18 14.20
N THR A 82 -12.19 8.14 14.67
CA THR A 82 -12.87 9.30 15.27
C THR A 82 -13.52 8.89 16.58
N TYR A 83 -13.95 9.83 17.40
CA TYR A 83 -14.73 9.50 18.58
C TYR A 83 -16.09 10.18 18.51
N LYS A 84 -17.16 9.39 18.59
CA LYS A 84 -18.53 9.88 18.78
C LYS A 84 -19.13 9.19 20.00
N LYS A 85 -19.52 9.99 21.01
CA LYS A 85 -20.12 9.50 22.27
C LYS A 85 -21.33 8.57 22.04
N SER A 86 -22.11 8.81 20.98
CA SER A 86 -23.28 8.00 20.63
C SER A 86 -22.96 6.62 20.05
N LYS A 87 -21.74 6.39 19.56
CA LYS A 87 -21.31 5.12 18.96
C LYS A 87 -19.81 4.87 19.26
N PRO A 88 -19.42 4.53 20.49
CA PRO A 88 -18.00 4.47 20.87
C PRO A 88 -17.21 3.34 20.18
N SER A 89 -17.82 2.17 19.94
CA SER A 89 -17.13 1.00 19.36
C SER A 89 -16.83 1.12 17.86
N ASN A 90 -17.72 1.75 17.09
CA ASN A 90 -17.59 1.80 15.63
C ASN A 90 -16.57 2.86 15.14
N TYR A 91 -16.07 3.71 16.03
CA TYR A 91 -15.32 4.90 15.64
C TYR A 91 -13.85 4.85 16.07
N LEU A 92 -13.44 3.93 16.95
CA LEU A 92 -12.04 3.73 17.38
C LEU A 92 -11.26 2.78 16.49
N ARG A 93 -11.40 3.00 15.18
CA ARG A 93 -10.78 2.17 14.16
C ARG A 93 -10.18 3.06 13.09
N GLY A 94 -8.90 2.84 12.82
CA GLY A 94 -8.20 3.42 11.68
C GLY A 94 -7.84 2.32 10.69
N VAL A 95 -7.96 2.61 9.40
CA VAL A 95 -7.63 1.64 8.35
C VAL A 95 -6.60 2.25 7.42
N LEU A 96 -5.56 1.47 7.12
CA LEU A 96 -4.60 1.75 6.05
C LEU A 96 -4.74 0.66 4.99
N PHE A 97 -5.00 1.06 3.75
CA PHE A 97 -5.17 0.11 2.67
C PHE A 97 -4.56 0.59 1.36
N ILE A 98 -4.35 -0.36 0.47
CA ILE A 98 -3.84 -0.14 -0.88
C ILE A 98 -5.04 0.15 -1.79
N LYS A 99 -5.00 1.26 -2.52
CA LYS A 99 -6.02 1.63 -3.50
C LYS A 99 -6.17 0.57 -4.58
N LYS A 100 -7.38 0.46 -5.13
CA LYS A 100 -7.74 -0.51 -6.19
C LYS A 100 -6.84 -0.42 -7.43
N ASP A 101 -6.43 0.79 -7.82
CA ASP A 101 -5.53 1.03 -8.96
C ASP A 101 -4.14 0.41 -8.77
N PHE A 102 -3.79 0.09 -7.52
CA PHE A 102 -2.53 -0.57 -7.14
C PHE A 102 -2.77 -2.01 -6.69
N SER A 103 -3.86 -2.64 -7.13
CA SER A 103 -4.19 -4.04 -6.82
C SER A 103 -3.08 -5.04 -7.18
N PHE A 104 -2.22 -4.72 -8.15
CA PHE A 104 -1.04 -5.51 -8.48
C PHE A 104 -0.08 -5.69 -7.29
N MET A 105 -0.10 -4.78 -6.30
CA MET A 105 0.68 -4.91 -5.07
C MET A 105 0.22 -6.07 -4.20
N GLY A 106 -1.03 -6.54 -4.34
CA GLY A 106 -1.52 -7.73 -3.63
C GLY A 106 -0.63 -8.94 -3.92
N PHE A 107 -0.23 -9.14 -5.17
CA PHE A 107 0.67 -10.24 -5.53
C PHE A 107 2.09 -10.11 -4.94
N GLN A 108 2.52 -8.89 -4.61
CA GLN A 108 3.81 -8.68 -3.95
C GLN A 108 3.76 -8.95 -2.44
N ILE A 109 2.54 -9.00 -1.87
CA ILE A 109 2.30 -9.16 -0.43
C ILE A 109 1.82 -10.57 -0.11
N ASP A 110 0.80 -11.03 -0.84
CA ASP A 110 0.11 -12.29 -0.60
C ASP A 110 0.61 -13.40 -1.55
N GLY A 111 1.38 -13.04 -2.59
CA GLY A 111 1.76 -13.96 -3.66
C GLY A 111 0.59 -14.33 -4.56
N GLY A 112 0.67 -15.50 -5.19
CA GLY A 112 -0.42 -16.10 -5.95
C GLY A 112 -0.29 -15.94 -7.47
N THR A 113 -1.36 -16.27 -8.20
CA THR A 113 -1.35 -16.35 -9.66
C THR A 113 -2.21 -15.27 -10.28
N ARG A 114 -1.62 -14.47 -11.18
CA ARG A 114 -2.34 -13.52 -12.02
C ARG A 114 -2.62 -14.15 -13.38
N ILE A 115 -3.89 -14.26 -13.72
CA ILE A 115 -4.33 -14.66 -15.06
C ILE A 115 -4.68 -13.40 -15.85
N ALA A 116 -3.94 -13.14 -16.92
CA ALA A 116 -4.16 -11.98 -17.76
C ALA A 116 -5.47 -12.14 -18.56
N LYS A 117 -6.36 -11.13 -18.53
CA LYS A 117 -7.58 -11.11 -19.36
C LYS A 117 -7.25 -11.12 -20.86
N THR A 118 -6.19 -10.39 -21.22
CA THR A 118 -5.64 -10.30 -22.56
C THR A 118 -4.13 -10.35 -22.40
N ARG A 119 -3.54 -11.54 -22.56
CA ARG A 119 -2.09 -11.83 -22.64
C ARG A 119 -1.16 -10.67 -22.21
N ASP A 120 -0.57 -10.77 -21.03
CA ASP A 120 0.31 -9.71 -20.52
C ASP A 120 1.64 -9.70 -21.28
N ALA A 121 2.06 -8.51 -21.67
CA ALA A 121 3.32 -8.30 -22.38
C ALA A 121 4.50 -8.38 -21.42
N VAL A 122 5.32 -9.41 -21.58
CA VAL A 122 6.53 -9.66 -20.81
C VAL A 122 7.76 -9.42 -21.69
N PRO A 123 8.78 -8.69 -21.20
CA PRO A 123 10.03 -8.53 -21.93
C PRO A 123 10.68 -9.91 -22.20
N PHE A 124 11.03 -10.18 -23.46
CA PHE A 124 11.74 -11.41 -23.80
C PHE A 124 13.23 -11.29 -23.43
N LYS A 125 13.83 -12.38 -22.89
CA LYS A 125 15.18 -12.41 -22.29
C LYS A 125 16.25 -11.74 -23.19
N ASN A 126 17.19 -11.05 -22.55
CA ASN A 126 18.42 -10.44 -23.11
C ASN A 126 18.32 -9.10 -23.87
N ARG A 127 17.52 -8.10 -23.44
CA ARG A 127 17.61 -6.75 -24.06
C ARG A 127 17.48 -5.53 -23.13
N PRO A 128 18.11 -4.39 -23.49
CA PRO A 128 18.01 -3.09 -22.82
C PRO A 128 16.66 -2.37 -23.06
N LEU A 129 15.59 -3.11 -23.35
CA LEU A 129 14.26 -2.57 -23.62
C LEU A 129 13.54 -2.10 -22.35
N MET A 130 14.07 -2.34 -21.16
CA MET A 130 13.45 -1.91 -19.91
C MET A 130 13.92 -0.51 -19.46
N ASP A 131 13.03 0.26 -18.84
CA ASP A 131 13.35 1.49 -18.11
C ASP A 131 14.00 1.18 -16.76
N ALA A 132 14.38 2.23 -16.03
CA ALA A 132 14.96 2.09 -14.70
C ALA A 132 14.04 1.36 -13.70
N HIS A 133 12.78 1.10 -14.08
CA HIS A 133 11.73 0.47 -13.28
C HIS A 133 11.21 -0.85 -13.88
N GLY A 134 11.96 -1.46 -14.81
CA GLY A 134 11.59 -2.76 -15.39
C GLY A 134 10.46 -2.73 -16.42
N ASN A 135 9.94 -1.55 -16.80
CA ASN A 135 8.89 -1.43 -17.82
C ASN A 135 9.48 -1.33 -19.22
N ILE A 136 8.78 -1.81 -20.24
CA ILE A 136 9.25 -1.71 -21.63
C ILE A 136 9.28 -0.23 -22.08
N LYS A 137 10.49 0.31 -22.32
CA LYS A 137 10.77 1.68 -22.80
C LYS A 137 10.02 1.98 -24.09
N GLY A 138 9.44 3.19 -24.17
CA GLY A 138 8.92 3.75 -25.41
C GLY A 138 7.70 3.05 -26.00
N LYS A 139 7.02 2.18 -25.24
CA LYS A 139 5.83 1.44 -25.70
C LYS A 139 4.56 1.99 -25.03
N ARG A 140 3.94 3.01 -25.63
CA ARG A 140 2.51 3.31 -25.39
C ARG A 140 1.59 2.32 -26.12
N LYS A 141 2.10 1.69 -27.19
CA LYS A 141 1.48 0.63 -27.98
C LYS A 141 2.47 -0.53 -28.11
N LEU A 142 1.99 -1.78 -28.08
CA LEU A 142 2.85 -2.97 -28.17
C LEU A 142 3.57 -3.07 -29.53
N VAL A 143 2.90 -2.69 -30.61
CA VAL A 143 3.44 -2.59 -31.98
C VAL A 143 3.76 -1.12 -32.28
N LYS A 144 5.01 -0.82 -32.66
CA LYS A 144 5.49 0.56 -32.88
C LYS A 144 5.48 0.99 -34.35
N ASN A 145 5.76 0.07 -35.26
CA ASN A 145 5.94 0.34 -36.69
C ASN A 145 5.41 -0.83 -37.53
N LYS A 146 5.35 -0.65 -38.86
CA LYS A 146 4.87 -1.68 -39.82
C LYS A 146 5.75 -2.94 -39.87
N LYS A 147 7.01 -2.87 -39.42
CA LYS A 147 7.91 -4.03 -39.33
C LYS A 147 7.57 -4.93 -38.14
N GLN A 148 6.84 -4.40 -37.15
CA GLN A 148 6.42 -5.13 -35.96
C GLN A 148 4.99 -5.64 -36.10
N PHE A 149 4.73 -6.84 -35.61
CA PHE A 149 3.42 -7.48 -35.69
C PHE A 149 3.23 -8.47 -34.55
N ILE A 150 1.97 -8.75 -34.20
CA ILE A 150 1.63 -9.76 -33.20
C ILE A 150 1.44 -11.11 -33.91
N ALA A 151 2.15 -12.13 -33.47
CA ALA A 151 2.01 -13.48 -33.99
C ALA A 151 2.38 -14.54 -32.94
N THR A 152 1.98 -15.78 -33.22
CA THR A 152 2.50 -16.96 -32.53
C THR A 152 3.44 -17.68 -33.50
N ILE A 153 4.73 -17.71 -33.18
CA ILE A 153 5.74 -18.36 -34.02
C ILE A 153 6.49 -19.35 -33.14
N LYS A 154 6.58 -20.62 -33.58
CA LYS A 154 7.18 -21.71 -32.81
C LYS A 154 6.62 -21.83 -31.38
N GLY A 155 5.29 -21.69 -31.24
CA GLY A 155 4.60 -21.79 -29.94
C GLY A 155 4.71 -20.54 -29.04
N ILE A 156 5.48 -19.51 -29.43
CA ILE A 156 5.65 -18.30 -28.63
C ILE A 156 4.77 -17.19 -29.19
N SER A 157 3.74 -16.80 -28.43
CA SER A 157 2.93 -15.61 -28.73
C SER A 157 3.69 -14.35 -28.33
N GLY A 158 3.67 -13.32 -29.18
CA GLY A 158 4.34 -12.08 -28.86
C GLY A 158 4.35 -11.04 -29.98
N VAL A 159 5.03 -9.93 -29.72
CA VAL A 159 5.37 -8.93 -30.74
C VAL A 159 6.68 -9.33 -31.41
N TRP A 160 6.61 -9.61 -32.71
CA TRP A 160 7.73 -9.96 -33.58
C TRP A 160 8.09 -8.77 -34.46
N GLU A 161 9.35 -8.69 -34.87
CA GLU A 161 9.86 -7.71 -35.83
C GLU A 161 10.46 -8.43 -37.04
N ARG A 162 10.08 -8.01 -38.24
CA ARG A 162 10.71 -8.47 -39.48
C ARG A 162 12.14 -7.94 -39.55
N ILE A 163 13.08 -8.84 -39.81
CA ILE A 163 14.48 -8.51 -40.11
C ILE A 163 14.77 -8.82 -41.58
N ASP A 164 15.91 -8.35 -42.06
CA ASP A 164 16.34 -8.59 -43.44
C ASP A 164 16.51 -10.10 -43.71
N ASN A 165 16.47 -10.49 -44.99
CA ASN A 165 16.50 -11.90 -45.43
C ASN A 165 15.29 -12.74 -44.98
N GLY A 166 14.13 -12.11 -44.75
CA GLY A 166 12.87 -12.80 -44.44
C GLY A 166 12.77 -13.36 -43.01
N GLY A 167 13.77 -13.07 -42.16
CA GLY A 167 13.77 -13.52 -40.77
C GLY A 167 12.78 -12.76 -39.89
N VAL A 168 12.53 -13.31 -38.70
CA VAL A 168 11.72 -12.67 -37.65
C VAL A 168 12.42 -12.71 -36.30
N LYS A 169 12.24 -11.65 -35.52
CA LYS A 169 12.88 -11.48 -34.21
C LYS A 169 11.83 -11.16 -33.15
N LEU A 170 11.74 -11.98 -32.08
CA LEU A 170 10.84 -11.71 -30.97
C LEU A 170 11.30 -10.48 -30.18
N LEU A 171 10.39 -9.54 -29.92
CA LEU A 171 10.64 -8.35 -29.11
C LEU A 171 9.97 -8.42 -27.74
N ILE A 172 8.74 -8.92 -27.66
CA ILE A 172 7.92 -8.98 -26.44
C ILE A 172 7.18 -10.31 -26.43
N GLY A 173 7.34 -11.11 -25.38
CA GLY A 173 6.59 -12.34 -25.17
C GLY A 173 5.24 -12.06 -24.51
N PHE A 174 4.25 -12.90 -24.78
CA PHE A 174 2.91 -12.79 -24.20
C PHE A 174 2.66 -13.96 -23.27
N GLU A 175 2.59 -13.66 -21.97
CA GLU A 175 2.29 -14.65 -20.93
C GLU A 175 0.82 -14.54 -20.50
N LYS A 176 0.14 -15.69 -20.42
CA LYS A 176 -1.25 -15.75 -19.96
C LYS A 176 -1.33 -15.86 -18.44
N VAL A 177 -0.33 -16.47 -17.82
CA VAL A 177 -0.29 -16.79 -16.40
C VAL A 177 1.03 -16.27 -15.85
N MET A 178 0.97 -15.47 -14.78
CA MET A 178 2.14 -15.02 -14.04
C MET A 178 1.99 -15.44 -12.59
N THR A 179 2.93 -16.26 -12.12
CA THR A 179 2.95 -16.76 -10.74
C THR A 179 3.92 -15.95 -9.90
N TYR A 180 3.48 -15.56 -8.71
CA TYR A 180 4.24 -14.80 -7.72
C TYR A 180 4.46 -15.70 -6.51
N ASP A 181 5.38 -16.66 -6.64
CA ASP A 181 5.65 -17.69 -5.62
C ASP A 181 6.38 -17.15 -4.38
N ASN A 182 7.05 -16.00 -4.52
CA ASN A 182 7.81 -15.37 -3.45
C ASN A 182 7.30 -13.94 -3.21
N PRO A 183 6.42 -13.73 -2.21
CA PRO A 183 6.01 -12.40 -1.80
C PRO A 183 7.22 -11.56 -1.41
N GLN A 184 7.42 -10.44 -2.11
CA GLN A 184 8.58 -9.57 -1.90
C GLN A 184 8.42 -8.65 -0.70
N PHE A 185 7.18 -8.45 -0.22
CA PHE A 185 6.89 -7.45 0.80
C PHE A 185 5.96 -7.97 1.89
N ASP A 186 6.54 -8.26 3.05
CA ASP A 186 5.80 -8.58 4.28
C ASP A 186 5.09 -7.34 4.85
N PHE A 187 3.94 -7.02 4.28
CA PHE A 187 3.12 -5.89 4.70
C PHE A 187 2.54 -6.09 6.11
N TYR A 188 2.08 -7.29 6.44
CA TYR A 188 1.39 -7.55 7.71
C TYR A 188 2.37 -7.60 8.90
N GLY A 189 3.47 -8.33 8.77
CA GLY A 189 4.48 -8.42 9.83
C GLY A 189 5.17 -7.09 10.08
N ALA A 190 5.59 -6.38 9.03
CA ALA A 190 6.12 -5.02 9.16
C ALA A 190 5.16 -4.07 9.88
N SER A 191 3.87 -4.18 9.58
CA SER A 191 2.85 -3.36 10.22
C SER A 191 2.68 -3.71 11.70
N ALA A 192 2.57 -4.99 12.03
CA ALA A 192 2.42 -5.46 13.40
C ALA A 192 3.58 -5.00 14.29
N VAL A 193 4.82 -5.18 13.81
CA VAL A 193 6.04 -4.74 14.52
C VAL A 193 6.01 -3.22 14.75
N PHE A 194 5.67 -2.44 13.72
CA PHE A 194 5.62 -0.98 13.85
C PHE A 194 4.55 -0.53 14.85
N ILE A 195 3.35 -1.09 14.78
CA ILE A 195 2.24 -0.74 15.67
C ILE A 195 2.61 -1.08 17.11
N ALA A 196 3.08 -2.31 17.37
CA ALA A 196 3.47 -2.75 18.70
C ALA A 196 4.54 -1.85 19.32
N LYS A 197 5.52 -1.43 18.51
CA LYS A 197 6.61 -0.56 18.96
C LYS A 197 6.18 0.88 19.28
N ASN A 198 5.23 1.43 18.51
CA ASN A 198 4.95 2.88 18.53
C ASN A 198 3.63 3.25 19.20
N PHE A 199 2.66 2.34 19.27
CA PHE A 199 1.30 2.68 19.68
C PHE A 199 1.23 3.17 21.14
N ASN A 200 1.90 2.48 22.06
CA ASN A 200 1.86 2.82 23.49
C ASN A 200 2.42 4.22 23.77
N GLU A 201 3.55 4.58 23.13
CA GLU A 201 4.13 5.91 23.24
C GLU A 201 3.19 6.99 22.70
N LYS A 202 2.57 6.74 21.55
CA LYS A 202 1.61 7.66 20.92
C LYS A 202 0.33 7.80 21.73
N LEU A 203 -0.12 6.72 22.36
CA LEU A 203 -1.25 6.72 23.27
C LEU A 203 -0.96 7.54 24.52
N ALA A 204 0.18 7.33 25.17
CA ALA A 204 0.60 8.10 26.35
C ALA A 204 0.70 9.61 26.05
N LYS A 205 1.28 9.98 24.90
CA LYS A 205 1.33 11.37 24.42
C LYS A 205 -0.06 11.95 24.18
N SER A 206 -0.92 11.21 23.49
CA SER A 206 -2.29 11.64 23.20
C SER A 206 -3.13 11.80 24.47
N MET A 207 -2.94 10.90 25.44
CA MET A 207 -3.62 10.95 26.73
C MET A 207 -3.17 12.16 27.55
N SER A 208 -1.87 12.40 27.62
CA SER A 208 -1.30 13.57 28.31
C SER A 208 -1.83 14.88 27.72
N PHE A 209 -1.97 14.95 26.40
CA PHE A 209 -2.53 16.11 25.71
C PHE A 209 -4.03 16.30 25.99
N ALA A 210 -4.82 15.23 25.90
CA ALA A 210 -6.25 15.24 26.16
C ALA A 210 -6.57 15.69 27.60
N LEU A 211 -5.81 15.21 28.58
CA LEU A 211 -5.94 15.62 29.99
C LEU A 211 -5.55 17.10 30.20
N LYS A 212 -4.54 17.61 29.49
CA LYS A 212 -4.11 19.02 29.57
C LYS A 212 -5.10 20.00 28.97
N MET A 213 -5.88 19.62 27.95
CA MET A 213 -6.91 20.51 27.37
C MET A 213 -7.94 20.98 28.41
N LYS A 214 -8.14 20.21 29.49
CA LYS A 214 -9.01 20.60 30.62
C LYS A 214 -8.48 21.81 31.40
N LYS A 215 -7.16 22.00 31.53
CA LYS A 215 -6.60 23.11 32.33
C LYS A 215 -6.82 24.51 31.71
N LYS A 216 -7.35 24.60 30.48
CA LYS A 216 -7.53 25.84 29.72
C LYS A 216 -8.99 26.21 29.44
N ARG A 217 -9.96 25.49 30.01
CA ARG A 217 -11.39 25.77 29.96
C ARG A 217 -11.93 25.87 31.37
#